data_AF-A0A673VE80-F1
#
_entry.id   AF-A0A673VE80-F1
#
_cell.length_a   1.000
_cell.length_b   1.000
_cell.length_c   1.000
_cell.angle_alpha   90.00
_cell.angle_beta   90.00
_cell.angle_gamma   90.00
#
_symmetry.space_group_name_H-M   'P 1'
#
loop_
_entity.id
_entity.type
_entity.pdbx_description
1 polymer ?
#
loop_
_entity_poly.entity_id
_entity_poly.type
_entity_poly.pdbx_seq_one_letter_code
_entity_poly.pdbx_strand_id
1 'polypeptide(L)'
;MTALELARRGARVVLACRSRERGEAAAFDLRQESGNNEVIFMALDLANLASVRAFATAFLSSEPRLDILIHNAGISSCGRTHEPFNLLLRVNHIGPFLLTHLLLPRLKTCAPSRVVVVSSAAHRRGHLDFTRLDCPVVGWRQELRAYADSKLANVLFARELATQLEGTGVTSYAAHPGGCCGSDYKQYVFGGWAWAWWCISDTQRISLEIMTLQPRCEDVETAEGVALTVTGVAQVKIMTEKELLAVACEQFLGKNVQDIKNVVLQTLEGHLRSILGTLTVEQIYQDRDQFAKLVREVAAPDVGRMGIEILSFTIKDVYDKVDYLSSLGKTQTAVVQRDADIGVAEAERDAGIREAECKKEMLDVKFMADTKIADSKRAFELQKSAFSEEVNIKTAEAQLAYELQGAREQQKIRQEEIEIEIVQRKKQIAVEAQEILRTDKELIATVRRPAEAEAHRIQQIAEGEKVKQVLLAQAEAEKIRKIGEAEAAVIEAMGKAEAERMKLKAEAYQKYGDAAKMALVLEALPQIAAKIAAPLTKVDEIVVLSGDNSKVTSEVNRLLAELPASVHALTGVDLSKVPLIKKATGVQV
;
A
#
# COMPACT_ATOMS: atom_id res chain seq x y z
N MET A 1 -40.98 -29.82 44.61
CA MET A 1 -40.09 -30.28 45.72
C MET A 1 -40.63 -31.51 46.47
N THR A 2 -41.74 -31.46 47.23
CA THR A 2 -42.21 -32.65 48.01
C THR A 2 -42.54 -33.87 47.15
N ALA A 3 -43.32 -33.68 46.08
CA ALA A 3 -43.68 -34.77 45.16
C ALA A 3 -42.45 -35.37 44.44
N LEU A 4 -41.48 -34.53 44.07
CA LEU A 4 -40.23 -34.95 43.46
C LEU A 4 -39.40 -35.84 44.37
N GLU A 5 -39.25 -35.45 45.63
CA GLU A 5 -38.46 -36.21 46.60
C GLU A 5 -39.11 -37.57 46.92
N LEU A 6 -40.44 -37.63 46.99
CA LEU A 6 -41.16 -38.90 47.12
C LEU A 6 -40.99 -39.78 45.87
N ALA A 7 -41.10 -39.19 44.68
CA ALA A 7 -40.90 -39.91 43.42
C ALA A 7 -39.47 -40.47 43.29
N ARG A 8 -38.45 -39.69 43.67
CA ARG A 8 -37.03 -40.12 43.70
C ARG A 8 -36.78 -41.28 44.66
N ARG A 9 -37.54 -41.38 45.75
CA ARG A 9 -37.51 -42.51 46.68
C ARG A 9 -38.28 -43.74 46.18
N GLY A 10 -38.78 -43.70 44.95
CA GLY A 10 -39.54 -44.79 44.33
C GLY A 10 -41.01 -44.87 44.75
N ALA A 11 -41.57 -43.82 45.36
CA ALA A 11 -42.98 -43.82 45.72
C ALA A 11 -43.87 -43.62 44.48
N ARG A 12 -45.02 -44.28 44.47
CA ARG A 12 -46.13 -43.97 43.56
C ARG A 12 -46.84 -42.71 44.04
N VAL A 13 -46.77 -41.63 43.25
CA VAL A 13 -47.22 -40.29 43.67
C VAL A 13 -48.47 -39.88 42.90
N VAL A 14 -49.58 -39.69 43.61
CA VAL A 14 -50.80 -39.10 43.04
C VAL A 14 -50.80 -37.59 43.27
N LEU A 15 -50.65 -36.84 42.18
CA LEU A 15 -50.75 -35.38 42.15
C LEU A 15 -52.21 -34.96 42.02
N ALA A 16 -52.80 -34.61 43.16
CA ALA A 16 -54.16 -34.09 43.22
C ALA A 16 -54.15 -32.57 43.01
N CYS A 17 -54.57 -32.10 41.84
CA CYS A 17 -54.54 -30.67 41.47
C CYS A 17 -55.84 -30.22 40.78
N ARG A 18 -56.18 -28.93 40.93
CA ARG A 18 -57.40 -28.36 40.32
C ARG A 18 -57.35 -28.22 38.80
N SER A 19 -56.18 -27.92 38.25
CA SER A 19 -55.97 -27.64 36.83
C SER A 19 -55.35 -28.86 36.18
N ARG A 20 -56.05 -29.41 35.19
CA ARG A 20 -55.59 -30.58 34.43
C ARG A 20 -54.29 -30.32 33.69
N GLU A 21 -54.25 -29.24 32.91
CA GLU A 21 -53.07 -28.86 32.11
C GLU A 21 -51.80 -28.72 32.98
N ARG A 22 -51.88 -27.94 34.08
CA ARG A 22 -50.72 -27.75 34.97
C ARG A 22 -50.37 -29.02 35.73
N GLY A 23 -51.37 -29.83 36.10
CA GLY A 23 -51.16 -31.09 36.82
C GLY A 23 -50.49 -32.15 35.95
N GLU A 24 -50.92 -32.29 34.70
CA GLU A 24 -50.33 -33.22 33.72
C GLU A 24 -48.92 -32.78 33.31
N ALA A 25 -48.69 -31.47 33.10
CA ALA A 25 -47.35 -30.93 32.85
C ALA A 25 -46.40 -31.21 34.04
N ALA A 26 -46.84 -30.90 35.26
CA ALA A 26 -46.03 -31.17 36.46
C ALA A 26 -45.77 -32.68 36.65
N ALA A 27 -46.74 -33.54 36.32
CA ALA A 27 -46.52 -34.99 36.36
C ALA A 27 -45.48 -35.44 35.33
N PHE A 28 -45.49 -34.88 34.13
CA PHE A 28 -44.52 -35.15 33.08
C PHE A 28 -43.10 -34.74 33.51
N ASP A 29 -42.94 -33.50 34.01
CA ASP A 29 -41.66 -32.98 34.47
C ASP A 29 -41.10 -33.82 35.63
N LEU A 30 -41.96 -34.19 36.59
CA LEU A 30 -41.56 -35.01 37.73
C LEU A 30 -41.12 -36.41 37.31
N ARG A 31 -41.74 -37.02 36.29
CA ARG A 31 -41.29 -38.32 35.76
C ARG A 31 -39.91 -38.20 35.12
N GLN A 32 -39.66 -37.14 34.36
CA GLN A 32 -38.34 -36.89 33.77
C GLN A 32 -37.26 -36.66 34.84
N GLU A 33 -37.53 -35.80 35.83
CA GLU A 33 -36.55 -35.44 36.85
C GLU A 33 -36.27 -36.54 37.89
N SER A 34 -37.28 -37.38 38.19
CA SER A 34 -37.13 -38.47 39.18
C SER A 34 -36.71 -39.80 38.56
N GLY A 35 -36.92 -40.00 37.25
CA GLY A 35 -36.80 -41.30 36.59
C GLY A 35 -37.90 -42.29 36.97
N ASN A 36 -38.90 -41.88 37.75
CA ASN A 36 -40.00 -42.72 38.21
C ASN A 36 -41.27 -42.46 37.38
N ASN A 37 -41.77 -43.48 36.69
CA ASN A 37 -42.96 -43.39 35.84
C ASN A 37 -44.29 -43.43 36.63
N GLU A 38 -44.24 -43.74 37.93
CA GLU A 38 -45.42 -43.91 38.79
C GLU A 38 -45.95 -42.59 39.40
N VAL A 39 -45.82 -41.48 38.69
CA VAL A 39 -46.41 -40.19 39.07
C VAL A 39 -47.69 -39.97 38.28
N ILE A 40 -48.85 -39.89 38.91
CA ILE A 40 -50.16 -39.84 38.25
C ILE A 40 -50.90 -38.56 38.64
N PHE A 41 -51.53 -37.92 37.66
CA PHE A 41 -52.41 -36.79 37.90
C PHE A 41 -53.85 -37.25 38.19
N MET A 42 -54.48 -36.65 39.18
CA MET A 42 -55.92 -36.80 39.45
C MET A 42 -56.53 -35.43 39.76
N ALA A 43 -57.68 -35.13 39.15
CA ALA A 43 -58.33 -33.83 39.34
C ALA A 43 -58.96 -33.71 40.74
N LEU A 44 -58.59 -32.67 41.48
CA LEU A 44 -59.13 -32.38 42.80
C LEU A 44 -59.23 -30.86 43.01
N ASP A 45 -60.45 -30.38 43.23
CA ASP A 45 -60.69 -29.02 43.71
C ASP A 45 -61.20 -29.04 45.15
N LEU A 46 -60.37 -28.59 46.08
CA LEU A 46 -60.69 -28.52 47.51
C LEU A 46 -61.72 -27.42 47.84
N ALA A 47 -61.97 -26.47 46.94
CA ALA A 47 -63.03 -25.48 47.13
C ALA A 47 -64.43 -26.10 46.96
N ASN A 48 -64.53 -27.18 46.16
CA ASN A 48 -65.78 -27.84 45.80
C ASN A 48 -65.90 -29.22 46.47
N LEU A 49 -66.76 -29.35 47.47
CA LEU A 49 -66.94 -30.59 48.23
C LEU A 49 -67.44 -31.77 47.39
N ALA A 50 -68.15 -31.52 46.28
CA ALA A 50 -68.53 -32.58 45.34
C ALA A 50 -67.31 -33.13 44.59
N SER A 51 -66.36 -32.27 44.21
CA SER A 51 -65.08 -32.68 43.62
C SER A 51 -64.27 -33.52 44.61
N VAL A 52 -64.23 -33.15 45.89
CA VAL A 52 -63.56 -33.93 46.95
C VAL A 52 -64.14 -35.33 47.07
N ARG A 53 -65.48 -35.47 47.06
CA ARG A 53 -66.15 -36.78 47.10
C ARG A 53 -65.90 -37.60 45.86
N ALA A 54 -65.99 -37.00 44.67
CA ALA A 54 -65.73 -37.67 43.40
C ALA A 54 -64.27 -38.18 43.33
N PHE A 55 -63.31 -37.36 43.76
CA PHE A 55 -61.91 -37.76 43.86
C PHE A 55 -61.72 -38.92 44.84
N ALA A 56 -62.31 -38.86 46.04
CA ALA A 56 -62.18 -39.95 47.01
C ALA A 56 -62.73 -41.27 46.47
N THR A 57 -63.89 -41.26 45.81
CA THR A 57 -64.47 -42.46 45.17
C THR A 57 -63.57 -42.99 44.06
N ALA A 58 -63.07 -42.10 43.19
CA ALA A 58 -62.16 -42.48 42.10
C ALA A 58 -60.83 -43.04 42.63
N PHE A 59 -60.27 -42.44 43.67
CA PHE A 59 -59.02 -42.90 44.29
C PHE A 59 -59.20 -44.28 44.94
N LEU A 60 -60.30 -44.48 45.68
CA LEU A 60 -60.58 -45.76 46.34
C LEU A 60 -60.83 -46.90 45.34
N SER A 61 -61.33 -46.61 44.14
CA SER A 61 -61.52 -47.60 43.08
C SER A 61 -60.25 -47.86 42.26
N SER A 62 -59.40 -46.85 42.04
CA SER A 62 -58.21 -46.98 41.19
C SER A 62 -56.97 -47.45 41.95
N GLU A 63 -56.76 -46.98 43.17
CA GLU A 63 -55.52 -47.20 43.92
C GLU A 63 -55.77 -48.18 45.08
N PRO A 64 -54.99 -49.28 45.20
CA PRO A 64 -55.22 -50.30 46.21
C PRO A 64 -54.69 -49.90 47.60
N ARG A 65 -53.72 -48.97 47.68
CA ARG A 65 -53.00 -48.64 48.93
C ARG A 65 -52.82 -47.14 49.10
N LEU A 66 -52.85 -46.67 50.36
CA LEU A 66 -52.55 -45.28 50.73
C LEU A 66 -51.69 -45.23 51.99
N ASP A 67 -50.40 -45.01 51.81
CA ASP A 67 -49.43 -44.93 52.92
C ASP A 67 -49.27 -43.50 53.45
N ILE A 68 -49.28 -42.49 52.57
CA ILE A 68 -49.03 -41.10 52.95
C ILE A 68 -50.06 -40.17 52.30
N LEU A 69 -50.77 -39.39 53.12
CA LEU A 69 -51.65 -38.32 52.67
C LEU A 69 -51.07 -36.97 53.10
N ILE A 70 -50.72 -36.12 52.13
CA ILE A 70 -50.14 -34.79 52.40
C ILE A 70 -51.10 -33.69 51.96
N HIS A 71 -51.67 -32.99 52.95
CA HIS A 71 -52.46 -31.79 52.72
C HIS A 71 -51.56 -30.58 52.57
N ASN A 72 -51.02 -30.40 51.36
CA ASN A 72 -50.14 -29.28 51.01
C ASN A 72 -50.89 -28.08 50.39
N ALA A 73 -52.02 -28.34 49.73
CA ALA A 73 -52.77 -27.30 49.03
C ALA A 73 -53.26 -26.22 50.00
N GLY A 74 -53.11 -24.95 49.61
CA GLY A 74 -53.66 -23.84 50.36
C GLY A 74 -53.58 -22.50 49.62
N ILE A 75 -54.45 -21.58 50.02
CA ILE A 75 -54.53 -20.21 49.52
C ILE A 75 -54.33 -19.23 50.68
N SER A 76 -53.69 -18.09 50.41
CA SER A 76 -53.44 -17.01 51.37
C SER A 76 -54.34 -15.79 51.18
N SER A 77 -55.09 -15.72 50.08
CA SER A 77 -56.05 -14.67 49.75
C SER A 77 -57.19 -15.23 48.90
N CYS A 78 -58.38 -14.63 48.99
CA CYS A 78 -59.57 -14.99 48.21
C CYS A 78 -59.46 -14.57 46.72
N GLY A 79 -58.52 -13.68 46.39
CA GLY A 79 -58.50 -13.00 45.10
C GLY A 79 -59.73 -12.11 44.89
N ARG A 80 -60.15 -11.92 43.63
CA ARG A 80 -61.37 -11.13 43.27
C ARG A 80 -62.66 -11.96 43.29
N THR A 81 -62.57 -13.23 43.67
CA THR A 81 -63.70 -14.17 43.68
C THR A 81 -64.56 -13.95 44.91
N HIS A 82 -65.77 -13.43 44.71
CA HIS A 82 -66.77 -13.27 45.76
C HIS A 82 -67.61 -14.53 45.90
N GLU A 83 -67.10 -15.48 46.67
CA GLU A 83 -67.85 -16.68 47.06
C GLU A 83 -68.73 -16.38 48.30
N PRO A 84 -69.93 -16.98 48.43
CA PRO A 84 -70.84 -16.72 49.56
C PRO A 84 -70.37 -17.33 50.90
N PHE A 85 -69.16 -17.89 50.93
CA PHE A 85 -68.58 -18.63 52.05
C PHE A 85 -67.09 -18.28 52.23
N ASN A 86 -66.51 -18.69 53.35
CA ASN A 86 -65.09 -18.50 53.62
C ASN A 86 -64.22 -19.42 52.74
N LEU A 87 -63.81 -18.92 51.57
CA LEU A 87 -63.02 -19.69 50.61
C LEU A 87 -61.66 -20.15 51.19
N LEU A 88 -60.99 -19.33 52.00
CA LEU A 88 -59.71 -19.71 52.63
C LEU A 88 -59.90 -20.91 53.56
N LEU A 89 -60.90 -20.85 54.43
CA LEU A 89 -61.19 -21.95 55.34
C LEU A 89 -61.64 -23.20 54.58
N ARG A 90 -62.45 -23.03 53.53
CA ARG A 90 -62.90 -24.12 52.68
C ARG A 90 -61.73 -24.89 52.08
N VAL A 91 -60.84 -24.19 51.38
CA VAL A 91 -59.70 -24.79 50.66
C VAL A 91 -58.64 -25.30 51.62
N ASN A 92 -58.28 -24.51 52.64
CA ASN A 92 -57.17 -24.84 53.53
C ASN A 92 -57.52 -25.91 54.57
N HIS A 93 -58.80 -26.01 54.95
CA HIS A 93 -59.22 -26.86 56.07
C HIS A 93 -60.42 -27.78 55.77
N ILE A 94 -61.58 -27.25 55.34
CA ILE A 94 -62.81 -28.07 55.21
C ILE A 94 -62.68 -29.16 54.14
N GLY A 95 -62.13 -28.82 52.97
CA GLY A 95 -61.85 -29.78 51.90
C GLY A 95 -60.89 -30.89 52.36
N PRO A 96 -59.70 -30.55 52.90
CA PRO A 96 -58.77 -31.50 53.51
C PRO A 96 -59.39 -32.37 54.62
N PHE A 97 -60.21 -31.76 55.49
CA PHE A 97 -60.92 -32.46 56.57
C PHE A 97 -61.85 -33.53 56.01
N LEU A 98 -62.70 -33.17 55.04
CA LEU A 98 -63.62 -34.10 54.37
C LEU A 98 -62.85 -35.21 53.64
N LEU A 99 -61.81 -34.85 52.88
CA LEU A 99 -61.00 -35.81 52.13
C LEU A 99 -60.37 -36.84 53.06
N THR A 100 -59.82 -36.39 54.20
CA THR A 100 -59.20 -37.28 55.19
C THR A 100 -60.21 -38.28 55.75
N HIS A 101 -61.43 -37.84 56.08
CA HIS A 101 -62.46 -38.72 56.61
C HIS A 101 -62.94 -39.76 55.59
N LEU A 102 -63.03 -39.38 54.32
CA LEU A 102 -63.41 -40.31 53.24
C LEU A 102 -62.32 -41.36 52.98
N LEU A 103 -61.05 -40.99 53.10
CA LEU A 103 -59.92 -41.90 52.90
C LEU A 103 -59.47 -42.63 54.17
N LEU A 104 -60.03 -42.27 55.33
CA LEU A 104 -59.67 -42.82 56.63
C LEU A 104 -59.77 -44.35 56.71
N PRO A 105 -60.80 -45.01 56.15
CA PRO A 105 -60.85 -46.47 56.13
C PRO A 105 -59.65 -47.09 55.41
N ARG A 106 -59.23 -46.50 54.28
CA ARG A 106 -58.08 -47.00 53.52
C ARG A 106 -56.76 -46.79 54.24
N LEU A 107 -56.58 -45.64 54.89
CA LEU A 107 -55.41 -45.36 55.73
C LEU A 107 -55.28 -46.39 56.87
N LYS A 108 -56.40 -46.76 57.52
CA LYS A 108 -56.40 -47.76 58.59
C LYS A 108 -56.06 -49.16 58.08
N THR A 109 -56.56 -49.56 56.90
CA THR A 109 -56.24 -50.87 56.32
C THR A 109 -54.80 -50.98 55.83
N CYS A 110 -54.16 -49.86 55.49
CA CYS A 110 -52.81 -49.83 54.92
C CYS A 110 -51.72 -49.48 55.95
N ALA A 111 -52.04 -49.52 57.25
CA ALA A 111 -51.10 -49.15 58.31
C ALA A 111 -49.77 -49.95 58.20
N PRO A 112 -48.60 -49.31 58.41
CA PRO A 112 -48.42 -47.96 58.95
C PRO A 112 -48.64 -46.84 57.91
N SER A 113 -49.55 -45.91 58.20
CA SER A 113 -49.87 -44.78 57.33
C SER A 113 -49.67 -43.43 58.03
N ARG A 114 -49.51 -42.36 57.25
CA ARG A 114 -49.27 -41.01 57.77
C ARG A 114 -50.11 -39.96 57.08
N VAL A 115 -50.73 -39.08 57.87
CA VAL A 115 -51.38 -37.85 57.41
C VAL A 115 -50.50 -36.67 57.81
N VAL A 116 -50.10 -35.84 56.84
CA VAL A 116 -49.31 -34.63 57.07
C VAL A 116 -50.11 -33.42 56.62
N VAL A 117 -50.38 -32.50 57.54
CA VAL A 117 -51.12 -31.26 57.25
C VAL A 117 -50.17 -30.08 57.26
N VAL A 118 -50.07 -29.37 56.13
CA VAL A 118 -49.18 -28.20 56.03
C VAL A 118 -49.84 -26.97 56.66
N SER A 119 -49.22 -26.49 57.73
CA SER A 119 -49.59 -25.27 58.45
C SER A 119 -48.54 -24.15 58.26
N SER A 120 -48.73 -23.02 58.93
CA SER A 120 -47.90 -21.82 58.85
C SER A 120 -47.72 -21.22 60.24
N ALA A 121 -46.63 -20.48 60.51
CA ALA A 121 -46.47 -19.69 61.74
C ALA A 121 -47.63 -18.71 62.00
N ALA A 122 -48.40 -18.38 60.96
CA ALA A 122 -49.65 -17.63 61.07
C ALA A 122 -50.66 -18.24 62.06
N HIS A 123 -50.64 -19.56 62.30
CA HIS A 123 -51.54 -20.22 63.24
C HIS A 123 -51.48 -19.64 64.66
N ARG A 124 -50.33 -19.09 65.08
CA ARG A 124 -50.16 -18.49 66.42
C ARG A 124 -51.02 -17.23 66.64
N ARG A 125 -51.47 -16.60 65.55
CA ARG A 125 -52.33 -15.40 65.58
C ARG A 125 -53.78 -15.72 65.26
N GLY A 126 -54.13 -16.99 65.01
CA GLY A 126 -55.49 -17.41 64.69
C GLY A 126 -56.39 -17.46 65.91
N HIS A 127 -57.69 -17.23 65.70
CA HIS A 127 -58.74 -17.38 66.70
C HIS A 127 -60.00 -17.93 66.02
N LEU A 128 -60.37 -19.18 66.34
CA LEU A 128 -61.52 -19.84 65.73
C LEU A 128 -62.82 -19.42 66.43
N ASP A 129 -63.61 -18.59 65.75
CA ASP A 129 -64.97 -18.25 66.15
C ASP A 129 -65.98 -19.11 65.39
N PHE A 130 -66.52 -20.13 66.05
CA PHE A 130 -67.47 -21.08 65.48
C PHE A 130 -68.78 -20.44 64.98
N THR A 131 -69.11 -19.23 65.43
CA THR A 131 -70.32 -18.52 64.97
C THR A 131 -70.14 -17.86 63.60
N ARG A 132 -68.90 -17.67 63.15
CA ARG A 132 -68.54 -16.93 61.94
C ARG A 132 -67.70 -17.71 60.94
N LEU A 133 -67.58 -19.03 61.14
CA LEU A 133 -66.66 -19.88 60.39
C LEU A 133 -66.90 -19.85 58.87
N ASP A 134 -68.18 -19.84 58.45
CA ASP A 134 -68.58 -19.89 57.03
C ASP A 134 -68.93 -18.52 56.43
N CYS A 135 -68.75 -17.42 57.18
CA CYS A 135 -69.04 -16.08 56.66
C CYS A 135 -68.06 -15.67 55.55
N PRO A 136 -68.52 -14.94 54.51
CA PRO A 136 -67.64 -14.45 53.45
C PRO A 136 -66.65 -13.41 54.02
N VAL A 137 -65.42 -13.49 53.56
CA VAL A 137 -64.31 -12.66 54.05
C VAL A 137 -64.03 -11.58 53.02
N VAL A 138 -64.13 -10.31 53.42
CA VAL A 138 -63.93 -9.17 52.49
C VAL A 138 -62.87 -8.23 53.07
N GLY A 139 -61.78 -8.06 52.31
CA GLY A 139 -60.73 -7.09 52.61
C GLY A 139 -59.50 -7.70 53.31
N TRP A 140 -58.35 -7.08 53.03
CA TRP A 140 -57.02 -7.62 53.36
C TRP A 140 -56.81 -7.98 54.84
N ARG A 141 -57.34 -7.20 55.79
CA ARG A 141 -57.22 -7.49 57.23
C ARG A 141 -58.00 -8.73 57.63
N GLN A 142 -59.18 -8.91 57.05
CA GLN A 142 -60.03 -10.07 57.34
C GLN A 142 -59.47 -11.32 56.64
N GLU A 143 -58.91 -11.19 55.43
CA GLU A 143 -58.23 -12.29 54.73
C GLU A 143 -57.02 -12.81 55.51
N LEU A 144 -56.17 -11.91 56.03
CA LEU A 144 -55.04 -12.31 56.87
C LEU A 144 -55.49 -13.05 58.13
N ARG A 145 -56.60 -12.62 58.75
CA ARG A 145 -57.18 -13.28 59.91
C ARG A 145 -57.76 -14.64 59.54
N ALA A 146 -58.59 -14.72 58.50
CA ALA A 146 -59.15 -15.97 58.00
C ALA A 146 -58.08 -16.98 57.57
N TYR A 147 -56.96 -16.52 57.00
CA TYR A 147 -55.80 -17.35 56.73
C TYR A 147 -55.19 -17.90 58.02
N ALA A 148 -54.92 -17.05 59.00
CA ALA A 148 -54.40 -17.46 60.31
C ALA A 148 -55.32 -18.46 61.01
N ASP A 149 -56.64 -18.22 60.98
CA ASP A 149 -57.67 -19.09 61.53
C ASP A 149 -57.67 -20.46 60.82
N SER A 150 -57.60 -20.48 59.48
CA SER A 150 -57.52 -21.73 58.73
C SER A 150 -56.26 -22.55 59.04
N LYS A 151 -55.13 -21.89 59.30
CA LYS A 151 -53.88 -22.55 59.67
C LYS A 151 -53.88 -23.03 61.12
N LEU A 152 -54.60 -22.35 62.01
CA LEU A 152 -54.90 -22.84 63.36
C LEU A 152 -55.80 -24.07 63.31
N ALA A 153 -56.87 -24.05 62.51
CA ALA A 153 -57.74 -25.20 62.31
C ALA A 153 -56.95 -26.44 61.85
N ASN A 154 -55.98 -26.27 60.95
CA ASN A 154 -55.10 -27.36 60.51
C ASN A 154 -54.26 -27.97 61.63
N VAL A 155 -53.73 -27.16 62.55
CA VAL A 155 -52.95 -27.66 63.70
C VAL A 155 -53.85 -28.41 64.68
N LEU A 156 -55.01 -27.84 65.00
CA LEU A 156 -55.98 -28.48 65.91
C LEU A 156 -56.51 -29.78 65.32
N PHE A 157 -56.80 -29.80 64.02
CA PHE A 157 -57.21 -31.00 63.30
C PHE A 157 -56.15 -32.08 63.31
N ALA A 158 -54.89 -31.74 63.01
CA ALA A 158 -53.81 -32.72 63.02
C ALA A 158 -53.63 -33.34 64.42
N ARG A 159 -53.75 -32.51 65.48
CA ARG A 159 -53.68 -32.96 66.88
C ARG A 159 -54.85 -33.86 67.24
N GLU A 160 -56.07 -33.44 66.96
CA GLU A 160 -57.28 -34.21 67.28
C GLU A 160 -57.32 -35.54 66.50
N LEU A 161 -56.96 -35.51 65.22
CA LEU A 161 -56.86 -36.71 64.40
C LEU A 161 -55.80 -37.68 64.94
N ALA A 162 -54.68 -37.18 65.48
CA ALA A 162 -53.68 -38.03 66.11
C ALA A 162 -54.25 -38.74 67.35
N THR A 163 -54.98 -38.02 68.21
CA THR A 163 -55.66 -38.60 69.38
C THR A 163 -56.68 -39.66 68.97
N GLN A 164 -57.51 -39.38 67.95
CA GLN A 164 -58.55 -40.32 67.49
C GLN A 164 -58.00 -41.57 66.80
N LEU A 165 -56.77 -41.51 66.29
CA LEU A 165 -56.12 -42.61 65.57
C LEU A 165 -55.10 -43.37 66.42
N GLU A 166 -54.98 -43.05 67.71
CA GLU A 166 -54.13 -43.78 68.63
C GLU A 166 -54.49 -45.28 68.65
N GLY A 167 -53.49 -46.14 68.54
CA GLY A 167 -53.67 -47.59 68.44
C GLY A 167 -54.06 -48.14 67.05
N THR A 168 -54.35 -47.29 66.05
CA THR A 168 -54.70 -47.74 64.69
C THR A 168 -53.51 -47.88 63.73
N GLY A 169 -52.30 -47.50 64.16
CA GLY A 169 -51.09 -47.49 63.32
C GLY A 169 -51.02 -46.34 62.30
N VAL A 170 -52.00 -45.42 62.31
CA VAL A 170 -52.01 -44.21 61.48
C VAL A 170 -51.54 -43.02 62.30
N THR A 171 -50.53 -42.29 61.79
CA THR A 171 -49.96 -41.11 62.46
C THR A 171 -50.40 -39.83 61.78
N SER A 172 -50.62 -38.76 62.56
CA SER A 172 -51.02 -37.44 62.05
C SER A 172 -50.07 -36.37 62.55
N TYR A 173 -49.57 -35.52 61.64
CA TYR A 173 -48.62 -34.46 61.94
C TYR A 173 -49.02 -33.14 61.28
N ALA A 174 -48.80 -32.04 62.00
CA ALA A 174 -48.81 -30.70 61.41
C ALA A 174 -47.37 -30.28 61.10
N ALA A 175 -47.12 -29.84 59.86
CA ALA A 175 -45.80 -29.38 59.43
C ALA A 175 -45.85 -27.87 59.11
N HIS A 176 -44.95 -27.09 59.71
CA HIS A 176 -44.72 -25.70 59.30
C HIS A 176 -43.41 -25.64 58.49
N PRO A 177 -43.44 -25.32 57.18
CA PRO A 177 -42.24 -25.36 56.33
C PRO A 177 -41.32 -24.14 56.49
N GLY A 178 -41.61 -23.21 57.42
CA GLY A 178 -40.91 -21.92 57.53
C GLY A 178 -41.46 -20.84 56.60
N GLY A 179 -40.73 -19.74 56.45
CA GLY A 179 -41.01 -18.69 55.48
C GLY A 179 -40.51 -19.10 54.09
N CYS A 180 -41.33 -19.81 53.32
CA CYS A 180 -41.00 -20.18 51.94
C CYS A 180 -41.38 -19.04 50.99
N CYS A 181 -40.52 -18.02 50.89
CA CYS A 181 -40.66 -16.96 49.89
C CYS A 181 -40.02 -17.41 48.56
N GLY A 182 -40.61 -18.40 47.90
CA GLY A 182 -40.23 -18.82 46.55
C GLY A 182 -41.26 -18.31 45.56
N SER A 183 -41.06 -17.11 45.04
CA SER A 183 -41.81 -16.62 43.89
C SER A 183 -40.84 -16.58 42.71
N ASP A 184 -41.13 -17.33 41.65
CA ASP A 184 -40.39 -17.27 40.37
C ASP A 184 -40.56 -15.93 39.65
N TYR A 185 -41.33 -15.00 40.22
CA TYR A 185 -41.55 -13.68 39.66
C TYR A 185 -40.33 -12.77 39.85
N LYS A 186 -39.55 -12.59 38.77
CA LYS A 186 -38.48 -11.59 38.66
C LYS A 186 -39.04 -10.33 37.96
N GLN A 187 -38.85 -9.17 38.58
CA GLN A 187 -39.23 -7.88 37.98
C GLN A 187 -37.98 -7.08 37.61
N TYR A 188 -37.78 -6.84 36.31
CA TYR A 188 -36.71 -6.00 35.78
C TYR A 188 -37.22 -4.58 35.58
N VAL A 189 -36.50 -3.59 36.09
CA VAL A 189 -36.88 -2.18 36.03
C VAL A 189 -35.68 -1.41 35.49
N PHE A 190 -35.80 -0.90 34.28
CA PHE A 190 -34.82 -0.03 33.65
C PHE A 190 -35.50 1.30 33.34
N GLY A 191 -35.02 2.38 33.94
CA GLY A 191 -35.73 3.66 33.96
C GLY A 191 -36.97 3.66 34.87
N GLY A 192 -37.30 4.83 35.43
CA GLY A 192 -38.43 4.99 36.34
C GLY A 192 -38.13 4.52 37.78
N TRP A 193 -39.18 4.13 38.50
CA TRP A 193 -39.11 3.72 39.91
C TRP A 193 -39.95 2.46 40.14
N ALA A 194 -39.53 1.63 41.10
CA ALA A 194 -40.28 0.49 41.57
C ALA A 194 -40.14 0.35 43.08
N TRP A 195 -41.17 -0.20 43.71
CA TRP A 195 -41.24 -0.36 45.15
C TRP A 195 -40.74 -1.75 45.55
N ALA A 196 -39.68 -1.80 46.36
CA ALA A 196 -39.16 -3.03 46.95
C ALA A 196 -39.44 -3.07 48.45
N TRP A 197 -40.00 -4.18 48.94
CA TRP A 197 -40.28 -4.36 50.35
C TRP A 197 -39.03 -4.91 51.06
N TRP A 198 -38.50 -4.19 52.04
CA TRP A 198 -37.18 -4.43 52.66
C TRP A 198 -36.94 -5.85 53.24
N CYS A 199 -38.00 -6.65 53.43
CA CYS A 199 -37.99 -7.95 54.12
C CYS A 199 -38.36 -9.10 53.19
N ILE A 200 -38.83 -8.80 51.97
CA ILE A 200 -39.47 -9.77 51.08
C ILE A 200 -38.83 -9.74 49.69
N SER A 201 -38.23 -8.61 49.31
CA SER A 201 -37.59 -8.42 48.01
C SER A 201 -36.08 -8.33 48.17
N ASP A 202 -35.34 -9.18 47.47
CA ASP A 202 -33.92 -8.93 47.21
C ASP A 202 -33.80 -7.94 46.05
N THR A 203 -33.02 -6.88 46.25
CA THR A 203 -32.80 -5.85 45.23
C THR A 203 -31.34 -5.79 44.87
N GLN A 204 -31.04 -6.06 43.61
CA GLN A 204 -29.70 -5.94 43.07
C GLN A 204 -29.72 -4.97 41.89
N ARG A 205 -28.61 -4.28 41.68
CA ARG A 205 -28.46 -3.29 40.61
C ARG A 205 -27.32 -3.70 39.71
N ILE A 206 -27.52 -3.53 38.41
CA ILE A 206 -26.50 -3.70 37.39
C ILE A 206 -26.37 -2.39 36.63
N SER A 207 -25.14 -1.95 36.35
CA SER A 207 -24.92 -0.74 35.57
C SER A 207 -25.20 -1.01 34.09
N LEU A 208 -25.99 -0.14 33.45
CA LEU A 208 -26.27 -0.17 32.01
C LEU A 208 -25.38 0.83 31.23
N GLU A 209 -24.36 1.38 31.89
CA GLU A 209 -23.40 2.29 31.26
C GLU A 209 -22.53 1.57 30.23
N ILE A 210 -22.00 2.34 29.28
CA ILE A 210 -21.07 1.83 28.28
C ILE A 210 -19.76 1.44 28.97
N MET A 211 -19.30 0.22 28.71
CA MET A 211 -18.04 -0.30 29.22
C MET A 211 -17.02 -0.35 28.10
N THR A 212 -15.86 0.27 28.32
CA THR A 212 -14.71 0.16 27.41
C THR A 212 -13.85 -1.03 27.82
N LEU A 213 -13.60 -1.92 26.88
CA LEU A 213 -12.74 -3.10 26.99
C LEU A 213 -11.53 -2.94 26.07
N GLN A 214 -10.39 -3.49 26.50
CA GLN A 214 -9.15 -3.47 25.73
C GLN A 214 -8.65 -4.91 25.55
N PRO A 215 -9.27 -5.70 24.65
CA PRO A 215 -8.82 -7.06 24.38
C PRO A 215 -7.42 -7.03 23.77
N ARG A 216 -6.50 -7.82 24.32
CA ARG A 216 -5.12 -7.91 23.87
C ARG A 216 -4.78 -9.36 23.60
N CYS A 217 -4.39 -9.65 22.36
CA CYS A 217 -3.86 -10.94 21.97
C CYS A 217 -2.35 -10.81 21.75
N GLU A 218 -1.57 -11.50 22.58
CA GLU A 218 -0.11 -11.57 22.46
C GLU A 218 0.28 -12.84 21.70
N ASP A 219 1.29 -12.74 20.84
CA ASP A 219 1.97 -13.86 20.19
C ASP A 219 1.06 -14.85 19.44
N VAL A 220 0.15 -14.33 18.62
CA VAL A 220 -0.71 -15.19 17.80
C VAL A 220 -0.07 -15.38 16.43
N GLU A 221 0.17 -16.63 16.04
CA GLU A 221 0.64 -16.97 14.69
C GLU A 221 -0.48 -16.72 13.67
N THR A 222 -0.15 -15.94 12.65
CA THR A 222 -1.01 -15.74 11.46
C THR A 222 -0.95 -16.93 10.52
N ALA A 223 -1.77 -16.93 9.45
CA ALA A 223 -1.78 -18.00 8.46
C ALA A 223 -0.40 -18.25 7.79
N GLU A 224 0.47 -17.24 7.78
CA GLU A 224 1.84 -17.32 7.23
C GLU A 224 2.91 -17.60 8.30
N GLY A 225 2.51 -17.82 9.56
CA GLY A 225 3.42 -18.14 10.66
C GLY A 225 4.13 -16.94 11.29
N VAL A 226 3.74 -15.70 10.96
CA VAL A 226 4.26 -14.50 11.62
C VAL A 226 3.47 -14.25 12.90
N ALA A 227 4.18 -14.15 14.03
CA ALA A 227 3.58 -13.92 15.34
C ALA A 227 3.23 -12.43 15.55
N LEU A 228 1.93 -12.13 15.62
CA LEU A 228 1.44 -10.77 15.83
C LEU A 228 0.87 -10.57 17.23
N THR A 229 1.07 -9.38 17.76
CA THR A 229 0.39 -8.85 18.95
C THR A 229 -0.59 -7.76 18.53
N VAL A 230 -1.88 -7.98 18.78
CA VAL A 230 -2.94 -7.03 18.39
C VAL A 230 -3.70 -6.58 19.62
N THR A 231 -3.88 -5.26 19.73
CA THR A 231 -4.67 -4.62 20.79
C THR A 231 -5.89 -3.97 20.16
N GLY A 232 -7.07 -4.37 20.61
CA GLY A 232 -8.34 -3.77 20.23
C GLY A 232 -8.89 -2.84 21.31
N VAL A 233 -9.85 -2.00 20.93
CA VAL A 233 -10.74 -1.28 21.84
C VAL A 233 -12.17 -1.64 21.46
N ALA A 234 -12.92 -2.18 22.41
CA ALA A 234 -14.32 -2.51 22.23
C ALA A 234 -15.18 -1.70 23.20
N GLN A 235 -16.23 -1.07 22.70
CA GLN A 235 -17.27 -0.46 23.53
C GLN A 235 -18.46 -1.38 23.56
N VAL A 236 -18.80 -1.87 24.75
CA VAL A 236 -19.91 -2.81 24.95
C VAL A 236 -20.92 -2.23 25.92
N LYS A 237 -22.18 -2.65 25.79
CA LYS A 237 -23.28 -2.21 26.64
C LYS A 237 -24.25 -3.36 26.88
N ILE A 238 -24.85 -3.40 28.07
CA ILE A 238 -25.92 -4.36 28.36
C ILE A 238 -27.19 -3.95 27.59
N MET A 239 -27.81 -4.92 26.92
CA MET A 239 -29.03 -4.71 26.15
C MET A 239 -30.22 -4.42 27.06
N THR A 240 -31.12 -3.52 26.62
CA THR A 240 -32.29 -3.11 27.40
C THR A 240 -33.57 -3.90 27.07
N GLU A 241 -33.52 -4.78 26.08
CA GLU A 241 -34.65 -5.64 25.72
C GLU A 241 -34.95 -6.63 26.84
N LYS A 242 -36.24 -6.86 27.15
CA LYS A 242 -36.66 -7.61 28.34
C LYS A 242 -36.08 -9.02 28.41
N GLU A 243 -35.98 -9.71 27.28
CA GLU A 243 -35.45 -11.07 27.20
C GLU A 243 -33.93 -11.11 27.40
N LEU A 244 -33.20 -10.26 26.68
CA LEU A 244 -31.73 -10.19 26.74
C LEU A 244 -31.24 -9.60 28.06
N LEU A 245 -31.98 -8.64 28.62
CA LEU A 245 -31.74 -8.10 29.96
C LEU A 245 -31.92 -9.17 31.04
N ALA A 246 -32.90 -10.06 30.89
CA ALA A 246 -33.08 -11.17 31.83
C ALA A 246 -31.88 -12.10 31.81
N VAL A 247 -31.33 -12.42 30.63
CA VAL A 247 -30.12 -13.24 30.48
C VAL A 247 -28.89 -12.56 31.08
N ALA A 248 -28.68 -11.26 30.78
CA ALA A 248 -27.59 -10.49 31.37
C ALA A 248 -27.69 -10.43 32.90
N CYS A 249 -28.90 -10.22 33.43
CA CYS A 249 -29.12 -10.28 34.86
C CYS A 249 -28.81 -11.68 35.40
N GLU A 250 -29.27 -12.77 34.80
CA GLU A 250 -28.98 -14.11 35.30
C GLU A 250 -27.48 -14.44 35.36
N GLN A 251 -26.67 -13.93 34.44
CA GLN A 251 -25.23 -14.19 34.39
C GLN A 251 -24.39 -13.24 35.26
N PHE A 252 -24.83 -11.99 35.41
CA PHE A 252 -24.02 -10.91 35.98
C PHE A 252 -24.62 -10.23 37.22
N LEU A 253 -25.83 -10.58 37.67
CA LEU A 253 -26.38 -10.00 38.90
C LEU A 253 -25.44 -10.25 40.08
N GLY A 254 -25.16 -9.19 40.84
CA GLY A 254 -24.30 -9.26 42.03
C GLY A 254 -22.80 -9.28 41.74
N LYS A 255 -22.37 -9.36 40.47
CA LYS A 255 -20.94 -9.25 40.09
C LYS A 255 -20.51 -7.79 40.01
N ASN A 256 -19.22 -7.55 40.24
CA ASN A 256 -18.65 -6.23 40.06
C ASN A 256 -18.48 -5.94 38.55
N VAL A 257 -18.50 -4.66 38.17
CA VAL A 257 -18.31 -4.23 36.78
C VAL A 257 -16.99 -4.75 36.20
N GLN A 258 -15.94 -4.83 37.02
CA GLN A 258 -14.65 -5.37 36.58
C GLN A 258 -14.71 -6.86 36.24
N ASP A 259 -15.50 -7.65 36.98
CA ASP A 259 -15.67 -9.08 36.69
C ASP A 259 -16.45 -9.28 35.39
N ILE A 260 -17.49 -8.46 35.16
CA ILE A 260 -18.24 -8.45 33.90
C ILE A 260 -17.29 -8.13 32.74
N LYS A 261 -16.46 -7.08 32.89
CA LYS A 261 -15.45 -6.71 31.90
C LYS A 261 -14.50 -7.86 31.61
N ASN A 262 -14.00 -8.55 32.63
CA ASN A 262 -13.07 -9.66 32.46
C ASN A 262 -13.68 -10.83 31.68
N VAL A 263 -14.93 -11.21 31.97
CA VAL A 263 -15.61 -12.30 31.25
C VAL A 263 -15.80 -11.95 29.78
N VAL A 264 -16.27 -10.74 29.47
CA VAL A 264 -16.47 -10.30 28.08
C VAL A 264 -15.14 -10.13 27.34
N LEU A 265 -14.11 -9.61 28.04
CA LEU A 265 -12.77 -9.44 27.50
C LEU A 265 -12.16 -10.80 27.10
N GLN A 266 -12.31 -11.84 27.93
CA GLN A 266 -11.84 -13.19 27.58
C GLN A 266 -12.54 -13.75 26.34
N THR A 267 -13.85 -13.56 26.20
CA THR A 267 -14.60 -13.99 25.01
C THR A 267 -14.11 -13.25 23.75
N LEU A 268 -13.95 -11.93 23.83
CA LEU A 268 -13.45 -11.12 22.71
C LEU A 268 -12.01 -11.49 22.33
N GLU A 269 -11.13 -11.76 23.30
CA GLU A 269 -9.77 -12.24 23.04
C GLU A 269 -9.75 -13.63 22.40
N GLY A 270 -10.69 -14.51 22.76
CA GLY A 270 -10.88 -15.80 22.11
C GLY A 270 -11.18 -15.67 20.61
N HIS A 271 -12.18 -14.85 20.27
CA HIS A 271 -12.55 -14.60 18.87
C HIS A 271 -11.46 -13.85 18.10
N LEU A 272 -10.86 -12.83 18.71
CA LEU A 272 -9.76 -12.06 18.12
C LEU A 272 -8.59 -12.98 17.78
N ARG A 273 -8.18 -13.85 18.71
CA ARG A 273 -7.14 -14.86 18.50
C ARG A 273 -7.49 -15.83 17.37
N SER A 274 -8.72 -16.32 17.34
CA SER A 274 -9.17 -17.26 16.30
C SER A 274 -9.13 -16.64 14.90
N ILE A 275 -9.50 -15.37 14.76
CA ILE A 275 -9.52 -14.68 13.47
C ILE A 275 -8.11 -14.34 13.01
N LEU A 276 -7.23 -13.90 13.92
CA LEU A 276 -5.81 -13.64 13.61
C LEU A 276 -5.10 -14.85 13.01
N GLY A 277 -5.42 -16.07 13.48
CA GLY A 277 -4.84 -17.30 12.93
C GLY A 277 -5.27 -17.64 11.50
N THR A 278 -6.33 -17.01 10.98
CA THR A 278 -6.86 -17.30 9.63
C THR A 278 -6.42 -16.31 8.56
N LEU A 279 -5.95 -15.12 8.96
CA LEU A 279 -5.65 -14.03 8.05
C LEU A 279 -4.14 -13.83 7.89
N THR A 280 -3.75 -13.26 6.75
CA THR A 280 -2.38 -12.82 6.46
C THR A 280 -2.09 -11.48 7.15
N VAL A 281 -0.80 -11.18 7.41
CA VAL A 281 -0.37 -9.93 8.06
C VAL A 281 -0.79 -8.70 7.25
N GLU A 282 -0.71 -8.77 5.93
CA GLU A 282 -1.00 -7.69 4.99
C GLU A 282 -2.48 -7.29 5.04
N GLN A 283 -3.38 -8.28 5.07
CA GLN A 283 -4.83 -8.04 5.19
C GLN A 283 -5.20 -7.35 6.50
N ILE A 284 -4.54 -7.73 7.61
CA ILE A 284 -4.76 -7.10 8.93
C ILE A 284 -4.25 -5.65 8.93
N TYR A 285 -3.13 -5.40 8.25
CA TYR A 285 -2.47 -4.09 8.24
C TYR A 285 -3.12 -3.10 7.25
N GLN A 286 -3.47 -3.55 6.04
CA GLN A 286 -4.05 -2.71 4.98
C GLN A 286 -5.51 -2.32 5.29
N ASP A 287 -6.34 -3.29 5.68
CA ASP A 287 -7.79 -3.11 5.85
C ASP A 287 -8.24 -3.32 7.30
N ARG A 288 -7.76 -2.45 8.19
CA ARG A 288 -8.07 -2.50 9.64
C ARG A 288 -9.58 -2.45 9.94
N ASP A 289 -10.34 -1.70 9.15
CA ASP A 289 -11.79 -1.56 9.33
C ASP A 289 -12.55 -2.83 8.93
N GLN A 290 -12.10 -3.53 7.87
CA GLN A 290 -12.71 -4.78 7.45
C GLN A 290 -12.43 -5.88 8.48
N PHE A 291 -11.20 -5.96 8.98
CA PHE A 291 -10.86 -6.83 10.09
C PHE A 291 -11.73 -6.54 11.33
N ALA A 292 -11.87 -5.28 11.72
CA ALA A 292 -12.68 -4.89 12.87
C ALA A 292 -14.17 -5.24 12.72
N LYS A 293 -14.72 -5.16 11.51
CA LYS A 293 -16.09 -5.62 11.20
C LYS A 293 -16.21 -7.14 11.35
N LEU A 294 -15.25 -7.89 10.81
CA LEU A 294 -15.23 -9.35 10.90
C LEU A 294 -15.20 -9.83 12.36
N VAL A 295 -14.35 -9.23 13.20
CA VAL A 295 -14.30 -9.56 14.63
C VAL A 295 -15.64 -9.30 15.32
N ARG A 296 -16.31 -8.19 14.97
CA ARG A 296 -17.63 -7.86 15.51
C ARG A 296 -18.69 -8.86 15.07
N GLU A 297 -18.73 -9.25 13.80
CA GLU A 297 -19.71 -10.20 13.26
C GLU A 297 -19.59 -11.59 13.89
N VAL A 298 -18.35 -12.06 14.09
CA VAL A 298 -18.08 -13.38 14.70
C VAL A 298 -18.36 -13.37 16.21
N ALA A 299 -18.05 -12.28 16.93
CA ALA A 299 -18.22 -12.21 18.37
C ALA A 299 -19.62 -11.78 18.83
N ALA A 300 -20.39 -11.08 17.98
CA ALA A 300 -21.74 -10.61 18.29
C ALA A 300 -22.70 -11.70 18.82
N PRO A 301 -22.81 -12.91 18.23
CA PRO A 301 -23.75 -13.92 18.72
C PRO A 301 -23.39 -14.44 20.13
N ASP A 302 -22.11 -14.63 20.42
CA ASP A 302 -21.68 -15.18 21.72
C ASP A 302 -21.77 -14.15 22.84
N VAL A 303 -21.39 -12.89 22.57
CA VAL A 303 -21.59 -11.79 23.53
C VAL A 303 -23.08 -11.45 23.67
N GLY A 304 -23.86 -11.59 22.60
CA GLY A 304 -25.32 -11.41 22.60
C GLY A 304 -26.06 -12.45 23.46
N ARG A 305 -25.59 -13.70 23.50
CA ARG A 305 -26.08 -14.75 24.43
C ARG A 305 -25.82 -14.42 25.90
N MET A 306 -24.99 -13.42 26.20
CA MET A 306 -24.77 -12.89 27.54
C MET A 306 -25.64 -11.65 27.82
N GLY A 307 -26.47 -11.23 26.85
CA GLY A 307 -27.26 -10.00 26.92
C GLY A 307 -26.44 -8.73 26.77
N ILE A 308 -25.29 -8.80 26.10
CA ILE A 308 -24.39 -7.68 25.86
C ILE A 308 -24.31 -7.40 24.36
N GLU A 309 -24.31 -6.11 24.02
CA GLU A 309 -24.15 -5.60 22.66
C GLU A 309 -22.76 -4.99 22.49
N ILE A 310 -22.15 -5.26 21.34
CA ILE A 310 -20.90 -4.60 20.91
C ILE A 310 -21.29 -3.38 20.07
N LEU A 311 -21.18 -2.17 20.65
CA LEU A 311 -21.49 -0.92 19.96
C LEU A 311 -20.42 -0.59 18.91
N SER A 312 -19.16 -0.73 19.29
CA SER A 312 -18.03 -0.46 18.42
C SER A 312 -16.85 -1.35 18.77
N PHE A 313 -16.08 -1.69 17.74
CA PHE A 313 -14.82 -2.40 17.86
C PHE A 313 -13.84 -1.76 16.88
N THR A 314 -12.68 -1.34 17.37
CA THR A 314 -11.61 -0.76 16.57
C THR A 314 -10.27 -1.36 16.99
N ILE A 315 -9.34 -1.45 16.04
CA ILE A 315 -7.96 -1.85 16.35
C ILE A 315 -7.23 -0.62 16.85
N LYS A 316 -6.57 -0.73 18.01
CA LYS A 316 -5.72 0.32 18.56
C LYS A 316 -4.33 0.22 17.95
N ASP A 317 -3.66 -0.91 18.18
CA ASP A 317 -2.27 -1.12 17.80
C ASP A 317 -2.05 -2.56 17.31
N VAL A 318 -1.14 -2.71 16.33
CA VAL A 318 -0.67 -4.00 15.79
C VAL A 318 0.86 -3.98 15.82
N TYR A 319 1.45 -4.94 16.52
CA TYR A 319 2.89 -5.08 16.66
C TYR A 319 3.33 -6.49 16.26
N ASP A 320 4.52 -6.59 15.70
CA ASP A 320 5.21 -7.85 15.43
C ASP A 320 6.48 -7.90 16.30
N LYS A 321 6.89 -9.10 16.71
CA LYS A 321 8.18 -9.36 17.37
C LYS A 321 9.36 -9.40 16.40
N VAL A 322 9.14 -9.78 15.14
CA VAL A 322 10.18 -10.09 14.15
C VAL A 322 10.44 -8.93 13.17
N ASP A 323 9.89 -7.74 13.43
CA ASP A 323 10.09 -6.54 12.60
C ASP A 323 9.65 -6.72 11.11
N TYR A 324 8.73 -7.64 10.83
CA TYR A 324 8.18 -7.88 9.50
C TYR A 324 7.43 -6.64 8.99
N LEU A 325 6.59 -6.03 9.83
CA LEU A 325 5.84 -4.82 9.50
C LEU A 325 6.75 -3.62 9.19
N SER A 326 7.85 -3.48 9.94
CA SER A 326 8.81 -2.41 9.71
C SER A 326 9.58 -2.63 8.41
N SER A 327 9.85 -3.90 8.05
CA SER A 327 10.44 -4.28 6.76
C SER A 327 9.52 -3.98 5.58
N LEU A 328 8.21 -4.29 5.69
CA LEU A 328 7.21 -3.95 4.67
C LEU A 328 7.14 -2.42 4.44
N GLY A 329 7.18 -1.64 5.53
CA GLY A 329 7.25 -0.18 5.49
C GLY A 329 8.51 0.36 4.82
N LYS A 330 9.69 -0.27 5.05
CA LYS A 330 10.95 0.09 4.37
C LYS A 330 10.87 -0.07 2.86
N THR A 331 10.24 -1.14 2.36
CA THR A 331 10.01 -1.32 0.92
C THR A 331 9.12 -0.23 0.33
N GLN A 332 8.01 0.11 0.98
CA GLN A 332 7.10 1.15 0.50
C GLN A 332 7.74 2.54 0.53
N THR A 333 8.44 2.88 1.61
CA THR A 333 9.19 4.14 1.70
C THR A 333 10.30 4.22 0.65
N ALA A 334 11.00 3.12 0.35
CA ALA A 334 11.98 3.08 -0.73
C ALA A 334 11.34 3.30 -2.12
N VAL A 335 10.15 2.74 -2.37
CA VAL A 335 9.42 2.97 -3.63
C VAL A 335 8.99 4.43 -3.75
N VAL A 336 8.41 5.01 -2.69
CA VAL A 336 8.02 6.43 -2.68
C VAL A 336 9.22 7.33 -2.86
N GLN A 337 10.36 7.03 -2.21
CA GLN A 337 11.59 7.80 -2.37
C GLN A 337 12.12 7.70 -3.81
N ARG A 338 12.16 6.50 -4.39
CA ARG A 338 12.57 6.31 -5.78
C ARG A 338 11.70 7.11 -6.75
N ASP A 339 10.38 7.05 -6.57
CA ASP A 339 9.45 7.75 -7.46
C ASP A 339 9.54 9.28 -7.27
N ALA A 340 9.80 9.74 -6.04
CA ALA A 340 10.10 11.14 -5.77
C ALA A 340 11.42 11.58 -6.43
N ASP A 341 12.48 10.78 -6.36
CA ASP A 341 13.77 11.04 -7.00
C ASP A 341 13.63 11.09 -8.53
N ILE A 342 12.82 10.20 -9.13
CA ILE A 342 12.47 10.24 -10.55
C ILE A 342 11.75 11.56 -10.88
N GLY A 343 10.76 11.97 -10.08
CA GLY A 343 10.05 13.23 -10.27
C GLY A 343 10.96 14.47 -10.17
N VAL A 344 11.92 14.47 -9.25
CA VAL A 344 12.94 15.54 -9.13
C VAL A 344 13.84 15.55 -10.36
N ALA A 345 14.34 14.40 -10.79
CA ALA A 345 15.21 14.29 -11.96
C ALA A 345 14.51 14.73 -13.26
N GLU A 346 13.22 14.40 -13.43
CA GLU A 346 12.41 14.87 -14.56
C GLU A 346 12.21 16.39 -14.51
N ALA A 347 11.90 16.95 -13.34
CA ALA A 347 11.74 18.39 -13.15
C ALA A 347 13.05 19.16 -13.41
N GLU A 348 14.19 18.67 -12.92
CA GLU A 348 15.51 19.26 -13.17
C GLU A 348 15.89 19.18 -14.66
N ARG A 349 15.62 18.04 -15.31
CA ARG A 349 15.85 17.89 -16.76
C ARG A 349 15.03 18.92 -17.55
N ASP A 350 13.75 19.05 -17.25
CA ASP A 350 12.85 19.95 -17.98
C ASP A 350 13.19 21.43 -17.71
N ALA A 351 13.56 21.77 -16.46
CA ALA A 351 14.09 23.07 -16.10
C ALA A 351 15.39 23.37 -16.85
N GLY A 352 16.32 22.40 -16.93
CA GLY A 352 17.58 22.52 -17.65
C GLY A 352 17.40 22.71 -19.16
N ILE A 353 16.44 22.00 -19.79
CA ILE A 353 16.07 22.20 -21.21
C ILE A 353 15.56 23.63 -21.41
N ARG A 354 14.64 24.08 -20.57
CA ARG A 354 14.05 25.42 -20.67
C ARG A 354 15.09 26.52 -20.42
N GLU A 355 16.02 26.32 -19.48
CA GLU A 355 17.12 27.25 -19.25
C GLU A 355 18.09 27.30 -20.45
N ALA A 356 18.40 26.15 -21.06
CA ALA A 356 19.24 26.09 -22.26
C ALA A 356 18.58 26.78 -23.47
N GLU A 357 17.27 26.58 -23.67
CA GLU A 357 16.48 27.29 -24.69
C GLU A 357 16.51 28.80 -24.46
N CYS A 358 16.18 29.26 -23.23
CA CYS A 358 16.21 30.67 -22.89
C CYS A 358 17.61 31.28 -23.03
N LYS A 359 18.68 30.55 -22.68
CA LYS A 359 20.07 30.99 -22.89
C LYS A 359 20.39 31.12 -24.37
N LYS A 360 19.98 30.18 -25.21
CA LYS A 360 20.19 30.23 -26.65
C LYS A 360 19.50 31.45 -27.26
N GLU A 361 18.22 31.65 -26.94
CA GLU A 361 17.46 32.82 -27.39
C GLU A 361 18.07 34.14 -26.91
N MET A 362 18.48 34.20 -25.63
CA MET A 362 19.16 35.37 -25.07
C MET A 362 20.48 35.67 -25.78
N LEU A 363 21.29 34.65 -26.08
CA LEU A 363 22.54 34.80 -26.83
C LEU A 363 22.28 35.24 -28.27
N ASP A 364 21.28 34.70 -28.95
CA ASP A 364 20.91 35.10 -30.31
C ASP A 364 20.50 36.58 -30.34
N VAL A 365 19.65 37.02 -29.41
CA VAL A 365 19.26 38.43 -29.25
C VAL A 365 20.48 39.30 -28.94
N LYS A 366 21.37 38.84 -28.07
CA LYS A 366 22.61 39.55 -27.72
C LYS A 366 23.53 39.70 -28.94
N PHE A 367 23.76 38.64 -29.70
CA PHE A 367 24.58 38.70 -30.91
C PHE A 367 23.95 39.60 -31.98
N MET A 368 22.63 39.57 -32.13
CA MET A 368 21.92 40.50 -33.03
C MET A 368 22.08 41.95 -32.58
N ALA A 369 22.01 42.22 -31.27
CA ALA A 369 22.23 43.55 -30.71
C ALA A 369 23.68 44.01 -30.91
N ASP A 370 24.66 43.15 -30.61
CA ASP A 370 26.09 43.43 -30.80
C ASP A 370 26.42 43.69 -32.27
N THR A 371 25.82 42.93 -33.19
CA THR A 371 25.96 43.16 -34.65
C THR A 371 25.43 44.55 -35.03
N LYS A 372 24.23 44.92 -34.55
CA LYS A 372 23.67 46.25 -34.80
C LYS A 372 24.51 47.38 -34.22
N ILE A 373 25.11 47.18 -33.04
CA ILE A 373 26.01 48.15 -32.41
C ILE A 373 27.28 48.29 -33.25
N ALA A 374 27.88 47.17 -33.68
CA ALA A 374 29.07 47.17 -34.52
C ALA A 374 28.82 47.83 -35.89
N ASP A 375 27.69 47.54 -36.53
CA ASP A 375 27.29 48.15 -37.80
C ASP A 375 27.07 49.66 -37.64
N SER A 376 26.37 50.07 -36.57
CA SER A 376 26.14 51.49 -36.27
C SER A 376 27.46 52.23 -36.00
N LYS A 377 28.39 51.59 -35.28
CA LYS A 377 29.71 52.14 -34.99
C LYS A 377 30.55 52.26 -36.25
N ARG A 378 30.54 51.24 -37.12
CA ARG A 378 31.21 51.27 -38.42
C ARG A 378 30.64 52.36 -39.33
N ALA A 379 29.31 52.51 -39.38
CA ALA A 379 28.66 53.57 -40.14
C ALA A 379 29.04 54.97 -39.61
N PHE A 380 29.08 55.14 -38.28
CA PHE A 380 29.53 56.37 -37.65
C PHE A 380 31.01 56.67 -37.96
N GLU A 381 31.89 55.68 -37.90
CA GLU A 381 33.31 55.83 -38.24
C GLU A 381 33.51 56.19 -39.71
N LEU A 382 32.79 55.56 -40.64
CA LEU A 382 32.82 55.92 -42.06
C LEU A 382 32.35 57.35 -42.29
N GLN A 383 31.26 57.78 -41.65
CA GLN A 383 30.80 59.16 -41.73
C GLN A 383 31.82 60.13 -41.15
N LYS A 384 32.42 59.81 -40.00
CA LYS A 384 33.48 60.63 -39.39
C LYS A 384 34.70 60.75 -40.32
N SER A 385 35.13 59.66 -40.94
CA SER A 385 36.20 59.65 -41.93
C SER A 385 35.86 60.51 -43.14
N ALA A 386 34.66 60.39 -43.70
CA ALA A 386 34.20 61.21 -44.83
C ALA A 386 34.19 62.72 -44.47
N PHE A 387 33.65 63.08 -43.30
CA PHE A 387 33.68 64.48 -42.84
C PHE A 387 35.10 64.97 -42.58
N SER A 388 35.98 64.13 -42.06
CA SER A 388 37.39 64.51 -41.84
C SER A 388 38.13 64.72 -43.16
N GLU A 389 37.83 63.92 -44.18
CA GLU A 389 38.39 64.07 -45.53
C GLU A 389 37.90 65.39 -46.16
N GLU A 390 36.61 65.69 -46.03
CA GLU A 390 36.03 66.94 -46.53
C GLU A 390 36.61 68.18 -45.81
N VAL A 391 36.78 68.11 -44.48
CA VAL A 391 37.46 69.15 -43.70
C VAL A 391 38.92 69.27 -44.14
N ASN A 392 39.63 68.16 -44.34
CA ASN A 392 41.03 68.16 -44.75
C ASN A 392 41.21 68.78 -46.15
N ILE A 393 40.32 68.47 -47.10
CA ILE A 393 40.29 69.10 -48.43
C ILE A 393 40.09 70.60 -48.29
N LYS A 394 39.13 71.05 -47.46
CA LYS A 394 38.87 72.48 -47.25
C LYS A 394 40.03 73.19 -46.54
N THR A 395 40.71 72.55 -45.60
CA THR A 395 41.90 73.11 -44.97
C THR A 395 43.09 73.18 -45.92
N ALA A 396 43.26 72.17 -46.80
CA ALA A 396 44.30 72.19 -47.82
C ALA A 396 44.04 73.26 -48.87
N GLU A 397 42.78 73.45 -49.31
CA GLU A 397 42.38 74.57 -50.18
C GLU A 397 42.69 75.92 -49.52
N ALA A 398 42.40 76.09 -48.22
CA ALA A 398 42.68 77.31 -47.48
C ALA A 398 44.19 77.58 -47.31
N GLN A 399 44.98 76.55 -47.00
CA GLN A 399 46.44 76.65 -46.91
C GLN A 399 47.07 76.98 -48.26
N LEU A 400 46.61 76.33 -49.33
CA LEU A 400 47.09 76.59 -50.68
C LEU A 400 46.72 78.00 -51.14
N ALA A 401 45.53 78.50 -50.78
CA ALA A 401 45.15 79.89 -51.02
C ALA A 401 46.04 80.88 -50.24
N TYR A 402 46.38 80.58 -48.99
CA TYR A 402 47.28 81.40 -48.16
C TYR A 402 48.71 81.43 -48.74
N GLU A 403 49.24 80.28 -49.14
CA GLU A 403 50.57 80.16 -49.77
C GLU A 403 50.63 80.88 -51.12
N LEU A 404 49.59 80.75 -51.94
CA LEU A 404 49.51 81.42 -53.25
C LEU A 404 49.40 82.94 -53.09
N GLN A 405 48.72 83.41 -52.03
CA GLN A 405 48.69 84.83 -51.69
C GLN A 405 50.06 85.32 -51.19
N GLY A 406 50.73 84.57 -50.31
CA GLY A 406 52.09 84.87 -49.85
C GLY A 406 53.11 84.90 -50.99
N ALA A 407 53.01 83.96 -51.94
CA ALA A 407 53.84 83.92 -53.13
C ALA A 407 53.61 85.14 -54.05
N ARG A 408 52.35 85.59 -54.22
CA ARG A 408 52.02 86.82 -54.96
C ARG A 408 52.60 88.08 -54.29
N GLU A 409 52.51 88.18 -52.97
CA GLU A 409 53.10 89.29 -52.20
C GLU A 409 54.63 89.29 -52.33
N GLN A 410 55.28 88.12 -52.19
CA GLN A 410 56.73 87.97 -52.38
C GLN A 410 57.16 88.29 -53.81
N GLN A 411 56.35 87.95 -54.82
CA GLN A 411 56.65 88.26 -56.22
C GLN A 411 56.63 89.77 -56.49
N LYS A 412 55.74 90.53 -55.82
CA LYS A 412 55.73 92.00 -55.87
C LYS A 412 56.95 92.61 -55.17
N ILE A 413 57.28 92.16 -53.96
CA ILE A 413 58.47 92.63 -53.22
C ILE A 413 59.74 92.34 -54.03
N ARG A 414 59.82 91.16 -54.64
CA ARG A 414 60.95 90.76 -55.49
C ARG A 414 61.04 91.56 -56.79
N GLN A 415 59.93 92.04 -57.36
CA GLN A 415 59.98 92.99 -58.48
C GLN A 415 60.60 94.33 -58.08
N GLU A 416 60.24 94.86 -56.91
CA GLU A 416 60.81 96.11 -56.39
C GLU A 416 62.28 95.96 -55.99
N GLU A 417 62.69 94.82 -55.42
CA GLU A 417 64.08 94.51 -55.11
C GLU A 417 64.94 94.37 -56.38
N ILE A 418 64.41 93.73 -57.43
CA ILE A 418 65.10 93.56 -58.72
C ILE A 418 65.35 94.92 -59.40
N GLU A 419 64.46 95.90 -59.27
CA GLU A 419 64.69 97.25 -59.81
C GLU A 419 65.86 97.98 -59.13
N ILE A 420 66.01 97.80 -57.81
CA ILE A 420 67.13 98.37 -57.04
C ILE A 420 68.43 97.61 -57.37
N GLU A 421 68.35 96.30 -57.55
CA GLU A 421 69.50 95.44 -57.87
C GLU A 421 70.04 95.66 -59.30
N ILE A 422 69.18 95.93 -60.29
CA ILE A 422 69.59 96.21 -61.69
C ILE A 422 70.50 97.44 -61.80
N VAL A 423 70.34 98.43 -60.92
CA VAL A 423 71.18 99.65 -60.90
C VAL A 423 72.57 99.37 -60.31
N GLN A 424 72.68 98.49 -59.31
CA GLN A 424 73.97 98.09 -58.72
C GLN A 424 74.69 97.04 -59.57
N ARG A 425 73.96 96.05 -60.12
CA ARG A 425 74.50 95.01 -61.01
C ARG A 425 75.03 95.56 -62.34
N LYS A 426 74.45 96.61 -62.93
CA LYS A 426 75.01 97.24 -64.14
C LYS A 426 76.47 97.73 -63.98
N LYS A 427 76.90 98.07 -62.76
CA LYS A 427 78.29 98.48 -62.48
C LYS A 427 79.24 97.31 -62.21
N GLN A 428 78.75 96.18 -61.71
CA GLN A 428 79.56 94.97 -61.47
C GLN A 428 79.64 94.03 -62.70
N ILE A 429 78.59 93.99 -63.52
CA ILE A 429 78.51 93.17 -64.74
C ILE A 429 79.57 93.57 -65.79
N ALA A 430 80.05 94.81 -65.81
CA ALA A 430 81.15 95.20 -66.70
C ALA A 430 82.49 94.54 -66.34
N VAL A 431 82.70 94.20 -65.07
CA VAL A 431 83.98 93.71 -64.54
C VAL A 431 84.02 92.17 -64.55
N GLU A 432 82.88 91.51 -64.28
CA GLU A 432 82.81 90.05 -64.19
C GLU A 432 82.51 89.35 -65.54
N ALA A 433 82.04 90.09 -66.56
CA ALA A 433 81.74 89.54 -67.88
C ALA A 433 82.96 89.01 -68.66
N GLN A 434 84.19 89.38 -68.28
CA GLN A 434 85.39 88.88 -68.96
C GLN A 434 85.91 87.54 -68.44
N GLU A 435 85.60 87.14 -67.21
CA GLU A 435 86.21 85.95 -66.59
C GLU A 435 85.32 84.70 -66.58
N ILE A 436 83.99 84.87 -66.62
CA ILE A 436 83.03 83.76 -66.47
C ILE A 436 82.75 83.02 -67.81
N LEU A 437 83.02 83.64 -68.96
CA LEU A 437 82.80 83.03 -70.30
C LEU A 437 83.69 81.81 -70.59
N ARG A 438 84.80 81.63 -69.86
CA ARG A 438 85.79 80.58 -70.13
C ARG A 438 85.51 79.27 -69.39
N THR A 439 84.82 79.30 -68.26
CA THR A 439 84.79 78.17 -67.30
C THR A 439 83.44 77.46 -67.19
N ASP A 440 82.33 78.08 -67.59
CA ASP A 440 80.99 77.51 -67.42
C ASP A 440 80.55 76.57 -68.57
N LYS A 441 81.21 76.65 -69.73
CA LYS A 441 80.84 75.85 -70.92
C LYS A 441 81.32 74.40 -70.91
N GLU A 442 82.27 74.01 -70.04
CA GLU A 442 82.88 72.68 -70.08
C GLU A 442 82.32 71.67 -69.07
N LEU A 443 81.72 72.11 -67.96
CA LEU A 443 81.43 71.20 -66.84
C LEU A 443 79.95 70.81 -66.65
N ILE A 444 79.00 71.52 -67.26
CA ILE A 444 77.56 71.36 -66.93
C ILE A 444 76.81 70.40 -67.89
N ALA A 445 77.35 70.09 -69.06
CA ALA A 445 76.62 69.29 -70.05
C ALA A 445 76.72 67.75 -69.87
N THR A 446 77.76 67.21 -69.24
CA THR A 446 78.18 65.83 -69.57
C THR A 446 77.83 64.74 -68.56
N VAL A 447 77.58 65.05 -67.28
CA VAL A 447 77.53 63.98 -66.24
C VAL A 447 76.27 63.98 -65.38
N ARG A 448 75.68 65.14 -65.06
CA ARG A 448 74.74 65.21 -63.93
C ARG A 448 73.27 64.92 -64.24
N ARG A 449 72.79 65.17 -65.46
CA ARG A 449 71.35 65.09 -65.79
C ARG A 449 70.79 63.73 -66.26
N PRO A 450 71.56 62.75 -66.80
CA PRO A 450 70.97 61.47 -67.22
C PRO A 450 70.89 60.41 -66.09
N ALA A 451 71.73 60.49 -65.06
CA ALA A 451 71.79 59.46 -64.01
C ALA A 451 70.62 59.49 -63.00
N GLU A 452 70.00 60.66 -62.77
CA GLU A 452 68.95 60.83 -61.77
C GLU A 452 67.55 60.42 -62.28
N ALA A 453 67.33 60.41 -63.60
CA ALA A 453 66.05 60.03 -64.21
C ALA A 453 65.86 58.50 -64.31
N GLU A 454 66.93 57.74 -64.52
CA GLU A 454 66.89 56.29 -64.73
C GLU A 454 66.56 55.53 -63.42
N ALA A 455 67.06 56.03 -62.28
CA ALA A 455 66.93 55.38 -60.97
C ALA A 455 65.48 55.36 -60.46
N HIS A 456 64.73 56.45 -60.65
CA HIS A 456 63.35 56.55 -60.20
C HIS A 456 62.38 55.66 -60.99
N ARG A 457 62.64 55.43 -62.29
CA ARG A 457 61.79 54.58 -63.15
C ARG A 457 61.86 53.11 -62.76
N ILE A 458 63.05 52.63 -62.38
CA ILE A 458 63.29 51.20 -62.06
C ILE A 458 62.62 50.81 -60.73
N GLN A 459 62.54 51.73 -59.77
CA GLN A 459 61.93 51.48 -58.47
C GLN A 459 60.41 51.26 -58.55
N GLN A 460 59.70 52.03 -59.37
CA GLN A 460 58.24 51.91 -59.50
C GLN A 460 57.79 50.65 -60.27
N ILE A 461 58.60 50.18 -61.22
CA ILE A 461 58.30 48.95 -61.98
C ILE A 461 58.48 47.71 -61.07
N ALA A 462 59.50 47.70 -60.22
CA ALA A 462 59.79 46.58 -59.33
C ALA A 462 58.74 46.39 -58.21
N GLU A 463 58.12 47.46 -57.71
CA GLU A 463 57.05 47.35 -56.70
C GLU A 463 55.74 46.79 -57.28
N GLY A 464 55.38 47.18 -58.51
CA GLY A 464 54.20 46.67 -59.20
C GLY A 464 54.28 45.17 -59.54
N GLU A 465 55.46 44.69 -59.95
CA GLU A 465 55.67 43.26 -60.25
C GLU A 465 55.61 42.38 -59.00
N LYS A 466 56.08 42.89 -57.85
CA LYS A 466 56.06 42.19 -56.56
C LYS A 466 54.62 41.94 -56.09
N VAL A 467 53.75 42.95 -56.21
CA VAL A 467 52.34 42.84 -55.81
C VAL A 467 51.58 41.89 -56.75
N LYS A 468 51.88 41.94 -58.06
CA LYS A 468 51.29 41.03 -59.06
C LYS A 468 51.67 39.56 -58.81
N GLN A 469 52.92 39.26 -58.48
CA GLN A 469 53.36 37.88 -58.18
C GLN A 469 52.73 37.32 -56.90
N VAL A 470 52.56 38.12 -55.85
CA VAL A 470 51.93 37.66 -54.59
C VAL A 470 50.44 37.32 -54.81
N LEU A 471 49.72 38.14 -55.57
CA LEU A 471 48.30 37.89 -55.88
C LEU A 471 48.09 36.66 -56.78
N LEU A 472 48.97 36.45 -57.76
CA LEU A 472 48.93 35.24 -58.61
C LEU A 472 49.22 33.96 -57.81
N ALA A 473 50.21 34.00 -56.92
CA ALA A 473 50.53 32.87 -56.05
C ALA A 473 49.40 32.53 -55.05
N GLN A 474 48.70 33.55 -54.53
CA GLN A 474 47.52 33.33 -53.67
C GLN A 474 46.33 32.75 -54.46
N ALA A 475 46.09 33.21 -55.68
CA ALA A 475 45.03 32.69 -56.53
C ALA A 475 45.28 31.24 -56.98
N GLU A 476 46.53 30.88 -57.30
CA GLU A 476 46.91 29.50 -57.61
C GLU A 476 46.81 28.57 -56.39
N ALA A 477 47.18 29.04 -55.20
CA ALA A 477 47.03 28.29 -53.96
C ALA A 477 45.56 27.98 -53.64
N GLU A 478 44.64 28.95 -53.83
CA GLU A 478 43.21 28.69 -53.66
C GLU A 478 42.62 27.76 -54.73
N LYS A 479 43.09 27.87 -55.98
CA LYS A 479 42.69 26.98 -57.06
C LYS A 479 43.11 25.53 -56.77
N ILE A 480 44.36 25.31 -56.35
CA ILE A 480 44.85 23.98 -55.97
C ILE A 480 44.08 23.44 -54.77
N ARG A 481 43.79 24.27 -53.76
CA ARG A 481 43.01 23.84 -52.59
C ARG A 481 41.60 23.39 -52.97
N LYS A 482 40.89 24.15 -53.81
CA LYS A 482 39.53 23.77 -54.23
C LYS A 482 39.50 22.55 -55.16
N ILE A 483 40.50 22.36 -56.01
CA ILE A 483 40.63 21.14 -56.83
C ILE A 483 40.94 19.94 -55.93
N GLY A 484 41.85 20.07 -54.96
CA GLY A 484 42.17 19.03 -54.00
C GLY A 484 40.99 18.64 -53.08
N GLU A 485 40.18 19.61 -52.65
CA GLU A 485 38.94 19.34 -51.90
C GLU A 485 37.90 18.61 -52.74
N ALA A 486 37.74 18.99 -54.01
CA ALA A 486 36.82 18.30 -54.93
C ALA A 486 37.30 16.87 -55.26
N GLU A 487 38.60 16.68 -55.49
CA GLU A 487 39.19 15.36 -55.73
C GLU A 487 39.15 14.46 -54.49
N ALA A 488 39.38 15.02 -53.29
CA ALA A 488 39.23 14.30 -52.03
C ALA A 488 37.78 13.82 -51.82
N ALA A 489 36.79 14.67 -52.11
CA ALA A 489 35.38 14.30 -52.01
C ALA A 489 34.98 13.20 -53.01
N VAL A 490 35.51 13.23 -54.23
CA VAL A 490 35.31 12.18 -55.24
C VAL A 490 35.97 10.87 -54.82
N ILE A 491 37.21 10.91 -54.32
CA ILE A 491 37.94 9.72 -53.84
C ILE A 491 37.25 9.12 -52.61
N GLU A 492 36.73 9.93 -51.69
CA GLU A 492 35.99 9.45 -50.53
C GLU A 492 34.66 8.77 -50.94
N ALA A 493 33.93 9.37 -51.89
CA ALA A 493 32.70 8.79 -52.43
C ALA A 493 32.97 7.46 -53.18
N MET A 494 34.02 7.40 -54.00
CA MET A 494 34.42 6.15 -54.67
C MET A 494 34.90 5.11 -53.65
N GLY A 495 35.67 5.51 -52.63
CA GLY A 495 36.15 4.63 -51.57
C GLY A 495 35.02 4.02 -50.75
N LYS A 496 33.98 4.82 -50.43
CA LYS A 496 32.76 4.32 -49.76
C LYS A 496 31.99 3.34 -50.65
N ALA A 497 31.78 3.67 -51.92
CA ALA A 497 31.10 2.78 -52.88
C ALA A 497 31.88 1.47 -53.10
N GLU A 498 33.20 1.53 -53.13
CA GLU A 498 34.06 0.37 -53.35
C GLU A 498 34.20 -0.50 -52.09
N ALA A 499 34.19 0.11 -50.90
CA ALA A 499 34.12 -0.57 -49.62
C ALA A 499 32.77 -1.29 -49.42
N GLU A 500 31.65 -0.68 -49.81
CA GLU A 500 30.33 -1.31 -49.81
C GLU A 500 30.26 -2.47 -50.81
N ARG A 501 30.79 -2.27 -52.03
CA ARG A 501 30.88 -3.34 -53.04
C ARG A 501 31.77 -4.50 -52.57
N MET A 502 32.86 -4.21 -51.85
CA MET A 502 33.74 -5.21 -51.24
C MET A 502 33.03 -5.96 -50.09
N LYS A 503 32.26 -5.27 -49.24
CA LYS A 503 31.43 -5.91 -48.20
C LYS A 503 30.39 -6.84 -48.80
N LEU A 504 29.65 -6.38 -49.82
CA LEU A 504 28.67 -7.20 -50.54
C LEU A 504 29.31 -8.41 -51.23
N LYS A 505 30.50 -8.23 -51.82
CA LYS A 505 31.29 -9.36 -52.34
C LYS A 505 31.72 -10.33 -51.24
N ALA A 506 32.17 -9.84 -50.09
CA ALA A 506 32.58 -10.69 -48.95
C ALA A 506 31.39 -11.48 -48.36
N GLU A 507 30.22 -10.85 -48.23
CA GLU A 507 28.98 -11.52 -47.80
C GLU A 507 28.50 -12.56 -48.82
N ALA A 508 28.64 -12.28 -50.13
CA ALA A 508 28.39 -13.27 -51.17
C ALA A 508 29.37 -14.45 -51.10
N TYR A 509 30.67 -14.19 -50.87
CA TYR A 509 31.71 -15.22 -50.76
C TYR A 509 31.61 -16.09 -49.51
N GLN A 510 31.05 -15.60 -48.40
CA GLN A 510 30.77 -16.43 -47.23
C GLN A 510 29.68 -17.48 -47.48
N LYS A 511 28.77 -17.24 -48.43
CA LYS A 511 27.66 -18.18 -48.77
C LYS A 511 28.06 -19.27 -49.76
N TYR A 512 29.26 -19.20 -50.36
CA TYR A 512 29.76 -20.23 -51.26
C TYR A 512 30.44 -21.37 -50.47
N GLY A 513 29.90 -22.59 -50.56
CA GLY A 513 30.52 -23.80 -49.99
C GLY A 513 31.88 -24.10 -50.65
N ASP A 514 32.75 -24.85 -49.96
CA ASP A 514 34.17 -24.99 -50.31
C ASP A 514 34.45 -25.51 -51.74
N ALA A 515 33.49 -26.21 -52.35
CA ALA A 515 33.57 -26.63 -53.76
C ALA A 515 33.49 -25.45 -54.77
N ALA A 516 32.76 -24.39 -54.45
CA ALA A 516 32.62 -23.21 -55.33
C ALA A 516 33.82 -22.26 -55.25
N LYS A 517 34.53 -22.22 -54.10
CA LYS A 517 35.79 -21.48 -53.96
C LYS A 517 36.90 -22.09 -54.82
N MET A 518 36.93 -23.42 -54.95
CA MET A 518 37.91 -24.15 -55.77
C MET A 518 37.72 -23.88 -57.27
N ALA A 519 36.47 -23.81 -57.74
CA ALA A 519 36.15 -23.49 -59.14
C ALA A 519 36.59 -22.07 -59.53
N LEU A 520 36.41 -21.10 -58.64
CA LEU A 520 36.82 -19.70 -58.82
C LEU A 520 38.35 -19.54 -58.94
N VAL A 521 39.11 -20.32 -58.17
CA VAL A 521 40.59 -20.36 -58.25
C VAL A 521 41.04 -20.99 -59.57
N LEU A 522 40.37 -22.05 -60.04
CA LEU A 522 40.62 -22.67 -61.33
C LEU A 522 40.31 -21.74 -62.52
N GLU A 523 39.31 -20.87 -62.40
CA GLU A 523 38.93 -19.90 -63.42
C GLU A 523 39.88 -18.68 -63.48
N ALA A 524 40.55 -18.35 -62.37
CA ALA A 524 41.54 -17.26 -62.30
C ALA A 524 42.96 -17.67 -62.76
N LEU A 525 43.30 -18.96 -62.68
CA LEU A 525 44.61 -19.50 -63.07
C LEU A 525 45.06 -19.13 -64.51
N PRO A 526 44.18 -19.14 -65.54
CA PRO A 526 44.56 -18.73 -66.89
C PRO A 526 45.02 -17.27 -66.99
N GLN A 527 44.45 -16.36 -66.18
CA GLN A 527 44.83 -14.94 -66.20
C GLN A 527 46.17 -14.71 -65.51
N ILE A 528 46.46 -15.45 -64.44
CA ILE A 528 47.76 -15.43 -63.76
C ILE A 528 48.84 -16.01 -64.68
N ALA A 529 48.56 -17.12 -65.37
CA ALA A 529 49.47 -17.69 -66.36
C ALA A 529 49.73 -16.72 -67.54
N ALA A 530 48.69 -16.03 -68.03
CA ALA A 530 48.84 -15.03 -69.09
C ALA A 530 49.70 -13.83 -68.66
N LYS A 531 49.56 -13.35 -67.41
CA LYS A 531 50.38 -12.26 -66.86
C LYS A 531 51.84 -12.66 -66.62
N ILE A 532 52.10 -13.91 -66.26
CA ILE A 532 53.46 -14.46 -66.08
C ILE A 532 54.12 -14.73 -67.44
N ALA A 533 53.35 -15.10 -68.47
CA ALA A 533 53.85 -15.34 -69.83
C ALA A 533 54.00 -14.06 -70.68
N ALA A 534 53.28 -12.98 -70.35
CA ALA A 534 53.33 -11.71 -71.08
C ALA A 534 54.74 -11.11 -71.29
N PRO A 535 55.69 -11.21 -70.33
CA PRO A 535 57.07 -10.78 -70.54
C PRO A 535 57.85 -11.72 -71.49
N LEU A 536 57.53 -13.01 -71.51
CA LEU A 536 58.19 -14.02 -72.36
C LEU A 536 57.79 -13.90 -73.83
N THR A 537 56.57 -13.44 -74.14
CA THR A 537 56.12 -13.17 -75.51
C THR A 537 56.77 -11.95 -76.18
N LYS A 538 57.53 -11.12 -75.45
CA LYS A 538 58.24 -9.93 -75.99
C LYS A 538 59.70 -10.20 -76.35
N VAL A 539 60.17 -11.45 -76.28
CA VAL A 539 61.55 -11.82 -76.57
C VAL A 539 61.57 -12.65 -77.86
N ASP A 540 61.93 -12.02 -78.97
CA ASP A 540 61.91 -12.64 -80.31
C ASP A 540 63.16 -13.49 -80.64
N GLU A 541 64.25 -13.38 -79.88
CA GLU A 541 65.45 -14.20 -80.06
C GLU A 541 66.19 -14.41 -78.73
N ILE A 542 66.38 -15.67 -78.32
CA ILE A 542 67.13 -16.05 -77.11
C ILE A 542 68.48 -16.62 -77.58
N VAL A 543 69.52 -15.78 -77.61
CA VAL A 543 70.89 -16.20 -77.90
C VAL A 543 71.58 -16.64 -76.62
N VAL A 544 71.77 -17.95 -76.46
CA VAL A 544 72.52 -18.54 -75.34
C VAL A 544 74.01 -18.58 -75.71
N LEU A 545 74.77 -17.57 -75.29
CA LEU A 545 76.23 -17.56 -75.38
C LEU A 545 76.82 -18.39 -74.23
N SER A 546 77.24 -19.62 -74.54
CA SER A 546 78.09 -20.43 -73.68
C SER A 546 79.55 -20.17 -74.03
N GLY A 547 80.26 -19.55 -73.08
CA GLY A 547 81.70 -19.67 -72.87
C GLY A 547 81.89 -20.10 -71.42
N ASP A 548 82.12 -21.40 -71.23
CA ASP A 548 82.43 -22.14 -70.01
C ASP A 548 81.62 -21.89 -68.71
N ASN A 549 80.80 -22.92 -68.44
CA ASN A 549 80.07 -23.29 -67.24
C ASN A 549 80.64 -22.82 -65.89
N SER A 550 79.85 -22.04 -65.13
CA SER A 550 79.46 -22.35 -63.73
C SER A 550 78.84 -21.19 -62.93
N LYS A 551 78.28 -20.13 -63.55
CA LYS A 551 77.67 -19.00 -62.78
C LYS A 551 76.16 -18.82 -62.91
N VAL A 552 75.50 -19.39 -63.93
CA VAL A 552 74.05 -19.21 -64.14
C VAL A 552 73.20 -20.14 -63.24
N THR A 553 73.74 -21.31 -62.87
CA THR A 553 73.04 -22.28 -62.02
C THR A 553 72.94 -21.85 -60.56
N SER A 554 73.82 -20.98 -60.06
CA SER A 554 73.77 -20.49 -58.67
C SER A 554 72.73 -19.38 -58.45
N GLU A 555 72.46 -18.54 -59.45
CA GLU A 555 71.50 -17.43 -59.32
C GLU A 555 70.04 -17.90 -59.42
N VAL A 556 69.76 -18.89 -60.27
CA VAL A 556 68.42 -19.49 -60.37
C VAL A 556 68.07 -20.27 -59.10
N ASN A 557 69.04 -20.98 -58.51
CA ASN A 557 68.83 -21.67 -57.23
C ASN A 557 68.63 -20.70 -56.05
N ARG A 558 69.24 -19.51 -56.08
CA ARG A 558 69.02 -18.48 -55.04
C ARG A 558 67.62 -17.87 -55.12
N LEU A 559 67.14 -17.56 -56.33
CA LEU A 559 65.80 -17.01 -56.54
C LEU A 559 64.67 -18.02 -56.23
N LEU A 560 64.89 -19.31 -56.48
CA LEU A 560 63.96 -20.38 -56.08
C LEU A 560 63.93 -20.64 -54.57
N ALA A 561 65.02 -20.34 -53.86
CA ALA A 561 65.11 -20.49 -52.40
C ALA A 561 64.42 -19.35 -51.62
N GLU A 562 64.33 -18.14 -52.18
CA GLU A 562 63.68 -16.97 -51.54
C GLU A 562 62.15 -16.94 -51.73
N LEU A 563 61.65 -17.54 -52.81
CA LEU A 563 60.23 -17.58 -53.18
C LEU A 563 59.28 -18.10 -52.08
N PRO A 564 59.60 -19.15 -51.30
CA PRO A 564 58.72 -19.64 -50.24
C PRO A 564 58.52 -18.62 -49.10
N ALA A 565 59.56 -17.85 -48.76
CA ALA A 565 59.51 -16.88 -47.66
C ALA A 565 58.69 -15.63 -48.03
N SER A 566 58.77 -15.16 -49.28
CA SER A 566 58.00 -14.01 -49.77
C SER A 566 56.50 -14.31 -49.90
N VAL A 567 56.14 -15.54 -50.28
CA VAL A 567 54.73 -15.95 -50.37
C VAL A 567 54.11 -16.12 -48.98
N HIS A 568 54.87 -16.60 -48.00
CA HIS A 568 54.41 -16.67 -46.62
C HIS A 568 54.11 -15.28 -46.03
N ALA A 569 54.99 -14.29 -46.27
CA ALA A 569 54.82 -12.93 -45.76
C ALA A 569 53.61 -12.18 -46.35
N LEU A 570 53.19 -12.51 -47.57
CA LEU A 570 52.06 -11.85 -48.27
C LEU A 570 50.71 -12.55 -48.10
N THR A 571 50.70 -13.85 -47.80
CA THR A 571 49.46 -14.65 -47.77
C THR A 571 49.20 -15.35 -46.44
N GLY A 572 50.18 -15.38 -45.53
CA GLY A 572 50.08 -16.07 -44.23
C GLY A 572 50.05 -17.60 -44.32
N VAL A 573 50.14 -18.17 -45.53
CA VAL A 573 50.09 -19.63 -45.76
C VAL A 573 51.50 -20.19 -45.86
N ASP A 574 51.78 -21.24 -45.10
CA ASP A 574 53.09 -21.90 -45.03
C ASP A 574 53.14 -23.08 -46.03
N LEU A 575 53.75 -22.85 -47.20
CA LEU A 575 53.77 -23.78 -48.33
C LEU A 575 54.58 -25.08 -48.07
N SER A 576 55.32 -25.14 -46.96
CA SER A 576 56.09 -26.32 -46.52
C SER A 576 55.21 -27.49 -46.02
N LYS A 577 53.93 -27.25 -45.72
CA LYS A 577 52.98 -28.26 -45.22
C LYS A 577 52.01 -28.81 -46.29
N VAL A 578 52.14 -28.37 -47.54
CA VAL A 578 51.29 -28.83 -48.64
C VAL A 578 51.87 -30.14 -49.22
N PRO A 579 51.14 -31.28 -49.16
CA PRO A 579 51.70 -32.61 -49.48
C PRO A 579 52.09 -32.81 -50.95
N LEU A 580 51.65 -31.93 -51.85
CA LEU A 580 51.93 -32.00 -53.29
C LEU A 580 53.36 -31.55 -53.68
N ILE A 581 54.03 -30.72 -52.88
CA ILE A 581 55.40 -30.24 -53.19
C ILE A 581 56.48 -31.18 -52.64
N LYS A 582 56.18 -31.97 -51.60
CA LYS A 582 57.06 -33.05 -51.10
C LYS A 582 57.32 -34.16 -52.13
N LYS A 583 56.47 -34.29 -53.15
CA LYS A 583 56.59 -35.30 -54.22
C LYS A 583 57.30 -34.79 -55.48
N ALA A 584 57.50 -33.47 -55.61
CA ALA A 584 58.04 -32.85 -56.83
C ALA A 584 59.53 -32.45 -56.70
N THR A 585 60.10 -32.42 -55.49
CA THR A 585 61.49 -31.98 -55.26
C THR A 585 62.52 -33.08 -55.03
N GLY A 586 62.16 -34.38 -55.09
CA GLY A 586 63.09 -35.47 -55.43
C GLY A 586 64.49 -35.49 -54.77
N VAL A 587 64.66 -34.96 -53.56
CA VAL A 587 65.91 -35.04 -52.80
C VAL A 587 65.63 -35.82 -51.52
N GLN A 588 66.23 -37.01 -51.44
CA GLN A 588 66.43 -37.75 -50.21
C GLN A 588 67.53 -37.05 -49.40
N VAL A 589 67.18 -36.48 -48.24
CA VAL A 589 67.74 -36.71 -46.89
C VAL A 589 66.65 -36.37 -45.89
#